data_AF-A0A0F9AMH8-F1
#
_entry.id   AF-A0A0F9AMH8-F1
#
_cell.length_a   1.000
_cell.length_b   1.000
_cell.length_c   1.000
_cell.angle_alpha   90.00
_cell.angle_beta   90.00
_cell.angle_gamma   90.00
#
_symmetry.space_group_name_H-M   'P 1'
#
loop_
_entity.id
_entity.type
_entity.pdbx_description
1 polymer ?
#
loop_
_entity_poly.entity_id
_entity_poly.type
_entity_poly.pdbx_seq_one_letter_code
_entity_poly.pdbx_strand_id
1 'polypeptide(L)'
;MAQIKAEQVKLVAEGDLIIGDLSGSSSILSIGAASQVVISNGTTGAWSYLGSLRDLTGTIVVDTTTTPSQVNNVVVSGGASGSGPTFTATGSDTNIDINLTIKGSGEVLVPVSYTVVSDNALTTKLYVDSVVTGLDFKNSGRVATVAVSDLTGFIYTAASDTEIVGAAPWTSVTSPVFDGVSVVDGDRVLIKNSTDAKGNGLFTYDSGASTFVRADDADNAPGNEVSGGMFVFVEEGATQADTGWVASSPNGIALLGTDDIIMTQFSAAGVISPGFGLSQSGTDFNVNVDDITTTIDGSNDVVVGHDDSTDHSNQVLIGQDATGGQATALWDFLEDLRASTTGELIIDGVGIGSAVNHFKVTNSITGNPVLVESVGADTNINLELTSKGTGRLKLDGTLWPDAGVAARSILATQNGAPDDLVAITSPDGSGDQILLYN
;
A
#
# COMPACT_ATOMS: atom_id res chain seq x y z
N MET A 1 49.19 15.59 93.56
CA MET A 1 48.31 16.72 93.21
C MET A 1 48.72 17.21 91.83
N ALA A 2 47.93 16.92 90.79
CA ALA A 2 48.16 17.55 89.49
C ALA A 2 47.70 19.02 89.60
N GLN A 3 48.60 19.96 89.36
CA GLN A 3 48.24 21.37 89.28
C GLN A 3 47.39 21.58 88.02
N ILE A 4 46.13 21.98 88.22
CA ILE A 4 45.29 22.46 87.13
C ILE A 4 45.84 23.83 86.73
N LYS A 5 46.51 23.92 85.58
CA LYS A 5 46.84 25.20 84.95
C LYS A 5 45.57 25.70 84.25
N ALA A 6 44.97 26.75 84.77
CA ALA A 6 43.92 27.49 84.07
C ALA A 6 44.57 28.61 83.27
N GLU A 7 44.43 28.59 81.95
CA GLU A 7 44.86 29.66 81.06
C GLU A 7 43.66 30.56 80.75
N GLN A 8 43.79 31.86 81.03
CA GLN A 8 42.71 32.83 80.80
C GLN A 8 42.80 33.35 79.35
N VAL A 9 41.92 32.87 78.49
CA VAL A 9 41.83 33.34 77.10
C VAL A 9 40.99 34.62 77.06
N LYS A 10 41.61 35.74 76.68
CA LYS A 10 40.95 37.05 76.60
C LYS A 10 40.20 37.19 75.27
N LEU A 11 38.88 37.32 75.33
CA LEU A 11 38.04 37.61 74.16
C LEU A 11 38.36 39.05 73.67
N VAL A 12 38.47 39.22 72.36
CA VAL A 12 38.91 40.46 71.71
C VAL A 12 37.69 41.28 71.24
N ALA A 13 36.55 40.63 70.97
CA ALA A 13 35.28 41.24 70.62
C ALA A 13 34.06 40.45 71.14
N GLU A 14 32.88 41.08 71.20
CA GLU A 14 31.61 40.37 71.39
C GLU A 14 31.37 39.42 70.21
N GLY A 15 31.10 38.15 70.51
CA GLY A 15 30.87 37.09 69.52
C GLY A 15 32.01 36.10 69.33
N ASP A 16 33.23 36.40 69.78
CA ASP A 16 34.37 35.50 69.63
C ASP A 16 34.05 34.07 70.13
N LEU A 17 34.21 33.06 69.25
CA LEU A 17 34.01 31.65 69.59
C LEU A 17 35.35 31.02 69.95
N ILE A 18 35.45 30.49 71.16
CA ILE A 18 36.60 29.68 71.57
C ILE A 18 36.38 28.25 71.06
N ILE A 19 37.26 27.81 70.16
CA ILE A 19 37.30 26.42 69.69
C ILE A 19 38.54 25.72 70.27
N GLY A 20 38.43 24.42 70.53
CA GLY A 20 39.52 23.61 71.03
C GLY A 20 39.24 22.13 70.81
N ASP A 21 40.28 21.31 70.88
CA ASP A 21 40.20 19.86 70.80
C ASP A 21 40.73 19.22 72.11
N LEU A 22 40.83 17.89 72.12
CA LEU A 22 41.38 17.13 73.24
C LEU A 22 42.89 17.37 73.47
N SER A 23 43.58 18.14 72.61
CA SER A 23 45.01 18.46 72.75
C SER A 23 45.29 19.54 73.79
N GLY A 24 44.25 20.21 74.31
CA GLY A 24 44.38 21.26 75.32
C GLY A 24 44.80 22.62 74.76
N SER A 25 44.92 22.76 73.44
CA SER A 25 45.12 24.06 72.78
C SER A 25 43.77 24.68 72.42
N SER A 26 43.58 25.96 72.72
CA SER A 26 42.38 26.72 72.35
C SER A 26 42.72 27.80 71.34
N SER A 27 41.85 28.02 70.36
CA SER A 27 41.95 29.07 69.35
C SER A 27 40.72 29.97 69.43
N ILE A 28 40.92 31.28 69.25
CA ILE A 28 39.82 32.26 69.16
C ILE A 28 39.47 32.42 67.68
N LEU A 29 38.22 32.16 67.32
CA LEU A 29 37.69 32.45 65.99
C LEU A 29 36.68 33.60 66.09
N SER A 30 37.04 34.77 65.55
CA SER A 30 36.14 35.93 65.50
C SER A 30 35.00 35.68 64.53
N ILE A 31 33.75 36.07 64.85
CA ILE A 31 32.59 35.84 63.96
C ILE A 31 32.77 36.63 62.68
N GLY A 32 32.80 35.94 61.54
CA GLY A 32 33.00 36.53 60.21
C GLY A 32 31.89 37.48 59.77
N ALA A 33 31.95 37.91 58.49
CA ALA A 33 30.92 38.75 57.90
C ALA A 33 29.58 38.00 57.78
N ALA A 34 28.48 38.74 57.60
CA ALA A 34 27.15 38.17 57.42
C ALA A 34 27.13 37.10 56.30
N SER A 35 26.35 36.03 56.52
CA SER A 35 26.14 34.90 55.59
C SER A 35 27.34 33.97 55.34
N GLN A 36 28.30 33.94 56.25
CA GLN A 36 29.37 32.94 56.26
C GLN A 36 29.05 31.80 57.24
N VAL A 37 29.53 30.60 56.93
CA VAL A 37 29.46 29.43 57.80
C VAL A 37 30.89 29.04 58.20
N VAL A 38 31.08 28.59 59.44
CA VAL A 38 32.36 28.02 59.88
C VAL A 38 32.50 26.63 59.27
N ILE A 39 33.51 26.45 58.43
CA ILE A 39 33.92 25.13 57.96
C ILE A 39 35.15 24.73 58.78
N SER A 40 35.07 23.62 59.50
CA SER A 40 36.18 23.03 60.24
C SER A 40 36.64 21.74 59.55
N ASN A 41 37.94 21.60 59.33
CA ASN A 41 38.56 20.36 58.87
C ASN A 41 39.02 19.46 60.04
N GLY A 42 38.51 19.71 61.25
CA GLY A 42 38.87 18.98 62.47
C GLY A 42 40.13 19.49 63.18
N THR A 43 40.93 20.37 62.54
CA THR A 43 42.14 20.99 63.15
C THR A 43 42.15 22.52 63.05
N THR A 44 41.46 23.10 62.07
CA THR A 44 41.31 24.55 61.88
C THR A 44 39.89 24.86 61.40
N GLY A 45 39.25 25.85 62.02
CA GLY A 45 37.98 26.41 61.58
C GLY A 45 38.21 27.70 60.78
N ALA A 46 37.55 27.85 59.64
CA ALA A 46 37.59 29.05 58.83
C ALA A 46 36.18 29.46 58.39
N TRP A 47 35.94 30.76 58.29
CA TRP A 47 34.69 31.29 57.73
C TRP A 47 34.71 31.21 56.22
N SER A 48 33.67 30.63 55.65
CA SER A 48 33.49 30.53 54.20
C SER A 48 32.04 30.81 53.81
N TYR A 49 31.84 31.32 52.61
CA TYR A 49 30.54 31.22 51.96
C TYR A 49 30.28 29.75 51.60
N LEU A 50 29.03 29.31 51.66
CA LEU A 50 28.66 27.92 51.42
C LEU A 50 28.76 27.62 49.91
N GLY A 51 29.93 27.18 49.44
CA GLY A 51 30.19 26.88 48.02
C GLY A 51 29.74 25.49 47.57
N SER A 52 29.51 24.57 48.52
CA SER A 52 29.08 23.21 48.23
C SER A 52 28.19 22.68 49.34
N LEU A 53 27.15 21.92 48.99
CA LEU A 53 26.40 21.09 49.93
C LEU A 53 27.02 19.70 49.98
N ARG A 54 27.24 19.18 51.20
CA ARG A 54 27.82 17.85 51.43
C ARG A 54 26.84 16.96 52.18
N ASP A 55 26.92 15.65 51.94
CA ASP A 55 26.15 14.66 52.70
C ASP A 55 26.81 14.31 54.05
N LEU A 56 26.19 13.41 54.82
CA LEU A 56 26.70 12.93 56.11
C LEU A 56 28.04 12.18 55.99
N THR A 57 28.41 11.74 54.79
CA THR A 57 29.69 11.08 54.50
C THR A 57 30.79 12.07 54.07
N GLY A 58 30.44 13.35 53.91
CA GLY A 58 31.35 14.41 53.45
C GLY A 58 31.46 14.55 51.93
N THR A 59 30.71 13.75 51.16
CA THR A 59 30.67 13.79 49.70
C THR A 59 29.94 15.04 49.23
N ILE A 60 30.47 15.70 48.19
CA ILE A 60 29.80 16.86 47.59
C ILE A 60 28.57 16.40 46.81
N VAL A 61 27.41 16.93 47.15
CA VAL A 61 26.12 16.64 46.51
C VAL A 61 25.72 17.75 45.55
N VAL A 62 26.05 18.99 45.89
CA VAL A 62 25.90 20.16 45.02
C VAL A 62 27.17 20.97 45.13
N ASP A 63 27.84 21.22 44.01
CA ASP A 63 29.00 22.10 43.94
C ASP A 63 28.64 23.35 43.14
N THR A 64 29.02 24.52 43.64
CA THR A 64 28.84 25.78 42.94
C THR A 64 30.20 26.40 42.65
N THR A 65 30.52 26.52 41.37
CA THR A 65 31.71 27.27 40.95
C THR A 65 31.33 28.72 40.80
N THR A 66 31.95 29.62 41.57
CA THR A 66 31.73 31.05 41.38
C THR A 66 32.45 31.50 40.10
N THR A 67 31.72 32.14 39.20
CA THR A 67 32.32 32.84 38.06
C THR A 67 32.46 34.33 38.42
N PRO A 68 33.58 34.99 38.10
CA PRO A 68 33.71 36.43 38.33
C PRO A 68 32.56 37.18 37.67
N SER A 69 31.91 38.08 38.42
CA SER A 69 30.79 38.89 37.93
C SER A 69 29.56 38.10 37.45
N GLN A 70 29.27 36.94 38.07
CA GLN A 70 28.01 36.23 37.83
C GLN A 70 26.80 37.12 38.11
N VAL A 71 25.94 37.28 37.11
CA VAL A 71 24.69 38.07 37.20
C VAL A 71 23.41 37.22 37.15
N ASN A 72 23.52 35.96 36.72
CA ASN A 72 22.41 35.01 36.61
C ASN A 72 22.68 33.75 37.44
N ASN A 73 21.66 33.19 38.08
CA ASN A 73 21.74 31.98 38.89
C ASN A 73 20.45 31.13 38.78
N VAL A 74 20.50 29.92 39.34
CA VAL A 74 19.32 29.06 39.47
C VAL A 74 18.87 29.08 40.93
N VAL A 75 17.58 29.35 41.14
CA VAL A 75 16.94 29.31 42.45
C VAL A 75 16.00 28.13 42.52
N VAL A 76 16.15 27.33 43.58
CA VAL A 76 15.21 26.27 43.94
C VAL A 76 14.25 26.81 44.99
N SER A 77 12.96 26.81 44.67
CA SER A 77 11.91 27.32 45.57
C SER A 77 10.93 26.22 45.95
N GLY A 78 10.51 26.21 47.21
CA GLY A 78 9.43 25.33 47.67
C GLY A 78 8.08 25.72 47.07
N GLY A 79 7.16 24.76 46.99
CA GLY A 79 5.79 24.99 46.58
C GLY A 79 4.84 25.19 47.77
N ALA A 80 3.79 25.98 47.59
CA ALA A 80 2.64 25.99 48.50
C ALA A 80 1.81 24.69 48.36
N SER A 81 0.87 24.45 49.27
CA SER A 81 -0.02 23.29 49.17
C SER A 81 -0.71 23.25 47.81
N GLY A 82 -0.60 22.11 47.11
CA GLY A 82 -1.15 21.92 45.75
C GLY A 82 -0.25 22.43 44.61
N SER A 83 0.94 22.96 44.89
CA SER A 83 1.94 23.36 43.90
C SER A 83 3.27 22.65 44.12
N GLY A 84 3.94 22.29 43.03
CA GLY A 84 5.27 21.67 43.10
C GLY A 84 6.38 22.69 43.40
N PRO A 85 7.53 22.25 43.94
CA PRO A 85 8.76 23.04 43.93
C PRO A 85 9.20 23.41 42.51
N THR A 86 9.97 24.48 42.37
CA THR A 86 10.45 24.96 41.06
C THR A 86 11.97 25.14 41.02
N PHE A 87 12.53 24.93 39.83
CA PHE A 87 13.86 25.38 39.46
C PHE A 87 13.70 26.56 38.50
N THR A 88 14.17 27.74 38.90
CA THR A 88 13.95 28.98 38.15
C THR A 88 15.28 29.66 37.86
N ALA A 89 15.54 30.00 36.60
CA ALA A 89 16.63 30.91 36.25
C ALA A 89 16.25 32.34 36.63
N THR A 90 17.12 33.03 37.37
CA THR A 90 16.92 34.43 37.76
C THR A 90 18.23 35.20 37.64
N GLY A 91 18.16 36.52 37.61
CA GLY A 91 19.32 37.37 37.37
C GLY A 91 18.94 38.75 36.85
N SER A 92 19.94 39.56 36.51
CA SER A 92 19.71 40.89 35.91
C SER A 92 19.37 40.84 34.43
N ASP A 93 19.67 39.73 33.75
CA ASP A 93 19.45 39.58 32.31
C ASP A 93 18.03 39.12 32.00
N THR A 94 17.56 39.44 30.80
CA THR A 94 16.28 38.93 30.26
C THR A 94 16.52 37.68 29.42
N ASN A 95 15.61 36.70 29.46
CA ASN A 95 15.67 35.41 28.75
C ASN A 95 16.88 34.56 29.15
N ILE A 96 16.81 33.95 30.34
CA ILE A 96 17.88 33.13 30.89
C ILE A 96 17.50 31.65 30.76
N ASP A 97 18.30 30.88 30.04
CA ASP A 97 18.12 29.43 29.91
C ASP A 97 18.64 28.68 31.15
N ILE A 98 18.03 27.53 31.45
CA ILE A 98 18.62 26.53 32.36
C ILE A 98 19.32 25.46 31.51
N ASN A 99 20.65 25.53 31.43
CA ASN A 99 21.44 24.55 30.70
C ASN A 99 21.75 23.33 31.60
N LEU A 100 21.34 22.15 31.15
CA LEU A 100 21.70 20.87 31.77
C LEU A 100 22.72 20.15 30.89
N THR A 101 23.88 19.83 31.43
CA THR A 101 24.95 19.13 30.69
C THR A 101 25.32 17.84 31.39
N ILE A 102 25.24 16.75 30.64
CA ILE A 102 25.64 15.40 31.06
C ILE A 102 27.13 15.18 30.84
N LYS A 103 27.73 14.24 31.57
CA LYS A 103 29.10 13.79 31.30
C LYS A 103 29.06 12.52 30.44
N GLY A 104 29.74 12.54 29.29
CA GLY A 104 29.82 11.38 28.39
C GLY A 104 28.47 11.08 27.72
N SER A 105 28.06 9.81 27.73
CA SER A 105 26.81 9.31 27.15
C SER A 105 25.65 9.22 28.15
N GLY A 106 25.67 10.04 29.20
CA GLY A 106 24.57 10.07 30.18
C GLY A 106 23.27 10.60 29.57
N GLU A 107 22.20 10.68 30.36
CA GLU A 107 20.92 11.24 29.94
C GLU A 107 20.27 12.02 31.08
N VAL A 108 19.39 12.97 30.74
CA VAL A 108 18.48 13.58 31.71
C VAL A 108 17.24 12.69 31.80
N LEU A 109 17.18 11.89 32.86
CA LEU A 109 16.11 10.91 33.05
C LEU A 109 14.95 11.51 33.85
N VAL A 110 13.73 11.21 33.42
CA VAL A 110 12.49 11.48 34.15
C VAL A 110 11.95 10.14 34.67
N PRO A 111 11.33 10.06 35.87
CA PRO A 111 10.85 8.80 36.42
C PRO A 111 9.90 8.06 35.47
N VAL A 112 9.91 6.72 35.53
CA VAL A 112 9.09 5.85 34.65
C VAL A 112 7.60 6.13 34.75
N SER A 113 7.15 6.67 35.89
CA SER A 113 5.75 7.02 36.16
C SER A 113 5.34 8.38 35.57
N TYR A 114 6.22 9.05 34.83
CA TYR A 114 5.92 10.33 34.21
C TYR A 114 5.04 10.14 32.98
N THR A 115 3.82 10.67 33.04
CA THR A 115 2.87 10.65 31.94
C THR A 115 2.62 12.07 31.44
N VAL A 116 2.48 12.23 30.13
CA VAL A 116 2.19 13.53 29.49
C VAL A 116 0.73 13.90 29.79
N VAL A 117 0.51 14.94 30.59
CA VAL A 117 -0.83 15.38 31.05
C VAL A 117 -1.23 16.78 30.56
N SER A 118 -0.34 17.49 29.85
CA SER A 118 -0.58 18.85 29.34
C SER A 118 0.41 19.22 28.25
N ASP A 119 0.08 20.24 27.44
CA ASP A 119 0.91 20.73 26.32
C ASP A 119 2.31 21.23 26.72
N ASN A 120 2.53 21.56 28.00
CA ASN A 120 3.82 22.03 28.52
C ASN A 120 4.68 20.92 29.16
N ALA A 121 4.25 19.67 29.05
CA ALA A 121 5.01 18.53 29.55
C ALA A 121 6.24 18.25 28.66
N LEU A 122 7.29 17.68 29.27
CA LEU A 122 8.36 17.02 28.53
C LEU A 122 7.78 15.81 27.79
N THR A 123 8.31 15.51 26.62
CA THR A 123 7.88 14.35 25.83
C THR A 123 9.04 13.38 25.70
N THR A 124 8.79 12.07 25.84
CA THR A 124 9.84 11.06 25.63
C THR A 124 10.20 10.97 24.15
N LYS A 125 11.46 10.66 23.85
CA LYS A 125 11.92 10.49 22.46
C LYS A 125 11.06 9.45 21.71
N LEU A 126 10.71 8.35 22.37
CA LEU A 126 9.85 7.30 21.82
C LEU A 126 8.49 7.83 21.35
N TYR A 127 7.84 8.69 22.14
CA TYR A 127 6.56 9.30 21.74
C TYR A 127 6.74 10.28 20.58
N VAL A 128 7.82 11.08 20.57
CA VAL A 128 8.09 11.99 19.44
C VAL A 128 8.37 11.20 18.15
N ASP A 129 9.14 10.12 18.25
CA ASP A 129 9.50 9.28 17.12
C ASP A 129 8.25 8.59 16.53
N SER A 130 7.28 8.18 17.37
CA SER A 130 6.05 7.53 16.90
C SER A 130 4.97 8.50 16.38
N VAL A 131 4.98 9.77 16.81
CA VAL A 131 4.02 10.79 16.34
C VAL A 131 4.48 11.45 15.04
N VAL A 132 5.79 11.60 14.82
CA VAL A 132 6.33 12.29 13.63
C VAL A 132 6.21 11.44 12.36
N THR A 133 6.01 10.14 12.47
CA THR A 133 5.75 9.27 11.33
C THR A 133 4.46 8.51 11.58
N GLY A 134 3.43 8.66 10.74
CA GLY A 134 2.17 7.89 10.83
C GLY A 134 2.32 6.36 10.69
N LEU A 135 3.54 5.85 10.81
CA LEU A 135 3.96 4.46 10.90
C LEU A 135 4.87 4.31 12.12
N ASP A 136 4.66 3.23 12.86
CA ASP A 136 5.44 2.84 14.04
C ASP A 136 6.51 1.83 13.61
N PHE A 137 7.71 2.33 13.31
CA PHE A 137 8.80 1.53 12.76
C PHE A 137 9.42 0.60 13.81
N LYS A 138 9.51 -0.68 13.47
CA LYS A 138 10.23 -1.71 14.23
C LYS A 138 11.56 -2.03 13.58
N ASN A 139 12.47 -2.60 14.35
CA ASN A 139 13.66 -3.22 13.76
C ASN A 139 13.23 -4.35 12.81
N SER A 140 14.01 -4.55 11.75
CA SER A 140 13.68 -5.49 10.68
C SER A 140 13.47 -6.91 11.19
N GLY A 141 12.61 -7.65 10.50
CA GLY A 141 12.54 -9.09 10.56
C GLY A 141 13.50 -9.68 9.55
N ARG A 142 14.19 -10.76 9.92
CA ARG A 142 15.05 -11.49 8.99
C ARG A 142 14.22 -12.19 7.92
N VAL A 143 13.10 -12.81 8.31
CA VAL A 143 12.22 -13.54 7.37
C VAL A 143 10.75 -13.43 7.80
N ALA A 144 9.82 -13.67 6.88
CA ALA A 144 8.39 -13.75 7.15
C ALA A 144 7.77 -15.08 6.71
N THR A 145 6.68 -15.48 7.37
CA THR A 145 5.86 -16.62 6.91
C THR A 145 5.28 -16.34 5.53
N VAL A 146 5.19 -17.33 4.64
CA VAL A 146 4.57 -17.24 3.31
C VAL A 146 3.13 -17.72 3.34
N ALA A 147 2.87 -18.79 4.10
CA ALA A 147 1.56 -19.41 4.18
C ALA A 147 1.28 -19.99 5.57
N VAL A 148 0.02 -20.30 5.85
CA VAL A 148 -0.39 -20.92 7.12
C VAL A 148 0.30 -22.28 7.38
N SER A 149 0.68 -22.98 6.31
CA SER A 149 1.39 -24.26 6.39
C SER A 149 2.76 -24.16 7.05
N ASP A 150 3.38 -22.98 7.02
CA ASP A 150 4.70 -22.74 7.61
C ASP A 150 4.68 -22.85 9.14
N LEU A 151 3.50 -22.66 9.74
CA LEU A 151 3.28 -22.72 11.18
C LEU A 151 2.80 -24.11 11.63
N THR A 152 2.74 -25.08 10.72
CA THR A 152 2.28 -26.44 11.03
C THR A 152 3.19 -27.10 12.04
N GLY A 153 2.61 -27.60 13.13
CA GLY A 153 3.37 -28.22 14.23
C GLY A 153 3.79 -27.25 15.33
N PHE A 154 3.62 -25.94 15.11
CA PHE A 154 3.78 -24.93 16.16
C PHE A 154 2.43 -24.67 16.82
N ILE A 155 2.44 -24.36 18.12
CA ILE A 155 1.22 -24.18 18.91
C ILE A 155 1.15 -22.72 19.37
N TYR A 156 0.12 -22.02 18.89
CA TYR A 156 -0.24 -20.69 19.40
C TYR A 156 -1.18 -20.80 20.62
N THR A 157 -0.85 -20.09 21.70
CA THR A 157 -1.68 -20.02 22.92
C THR A 157 -2.01 -18.58 23.29
N ALA A 158 -3.23 -18.14 22.94
CA ALA A 158 -3.70 -16.77 23.16
C ALA A 158 -3.71 -16.31 24.64
N ALA A 159 -3.84 -17.25 25.59
CA ALA A 159 -3.97 -16.94 27.02
C ALA A 159 -2.69 -16.44 27.70
N SER A 160 -1.55 -16.40 27.01
CA SER A 160 -0.26 -15.95 27.57
C SER A 160 0.02 -14.45 27.39
N ASP A 161 -0.76 -13.74 26.57
CA ASP A 161 -0.44 -12.41 26.06
C ASP A 161 -1.06 -11.24 26.87
N THR A 162 -1.48 -11.46 28.12
CA THR A 162 -1.95 -10.37 28.99
C THR A 162 -0.74 -9.57 29.52
N GLU A 163 -0.27 -8.56 28.77
CA GLU A 163 0.76 -7.58 29.18
C GLU A 163 2.03 -8.19 29.81
N ILE A 164 2.61 -9.25 29.24
CA ILE A 164 3.89 -9.79 29.75
C ILE A 164 5.02 -9.54 28.74
N VAL A 165 5.97 -8.71 29.17
CA VAL A 165 7.30 -8.56 28.57
C VAL A 165 7.94 -9.94 28.41
N GLY A 166 8.38 -10.29 27.20
CA GLY A 166 8.95 -11.61 26.93
C GLY A 166 7.93 -12.76 26.88
N ALA A 167 6.67 -12.46 26.55
CA ALA A 167 5.67 -13.50 26.28
C ALA A 167 6.09 -14.38 25.08
N ALA A 168 5.91 -15.68 25.24
CA ALA A 168 6.24 -16.71 24.26
C ALA A 168 4.98 -17.45 23.78
N PRO A 169 4.09 -16.79 23.01
CA PRO A 169 2.78 -17.35 22.69
C PRO A 169 2.84 -18.51 21.70
N TRP A 170 3.94 -18.64 20.96
CA TRP A 170 4.21 -19.77 20.09
C TRP A 170 5.17 -20.74 20.76
N THR A 171 4.74 -21.99 20.89
CA THR A 171 5.49 -23.07 21.52
C THR A 171 5.61 -24.27 20.59
N SER A 172 6.42 -25.27 20.96
CA SER A 172 6.71 -26.46 20.13
C SER A 172 7.40 -26.10 18.80
N VAL A 173 8.10 -24.97 18.77
CA VAL A 173 8.80 -24.47 17.58
C VAL A 173 10.07 -25.27 17.37
N THR A 174 10.06 -26.16 16.37
CA THR A 174 11.15 -27.09 16.11
C THR A 174 11.71 -26.89 14.72
N SER A 175 12.98 -26.48 14.60
CA SER A 175 13.67 -26.23 13.31
C SER A 175 12.88 -25.36 12.33
N PRO A 176 12.51 -24.12 12.71
CA PRO A 176 11.72 -23.23 11.86
C PRO A 176 12.46 -22.88 10.56
N VAL A 177 11.78 -23.10 9.43
CA VAL A 177 12.23 -22.68 8.10
C VAL A 177 11.07 -21.92 7.47
N PHE A 178 11.32 -20.66 7.10
CA PHE A 178 10.33 -19.80 6.45
C PHE A 178 10.90 -19.31 5.14
N ASP A 179 10.11 -19.38 4.07
CA ASP A 179 10.48 -18.83 2.76
C ASP A 179 11.88 -19.25 2.25
N GLY A 180 12.31 -20.48 2.58
CA GLY A 180 13.63 -21.02 2.24
C GLY A 180 14.77 -20.65 3.20
N VAL A 181 14.51 -19.84 4.22
CA VAL A 181 15.49 -19.40 5.24
C VAL A 181 15.33 -20.22 6.52
N SER A 182 16.41 -20.88 6.94
CA SER A 182 16.47 -21.52 8.27
C SER A 182 16.65 -20.45 9.34
N VAL A 183 15.77 -20.47 10.33
CA VAL A 183 15.77 -19.53 11.46
C VAL A 183 16.57 -20.15 12.61
N VAL A 184 17.47 -19.36 13.20
CA VAL A 184 18.32 -19.73 14.33
C VAL A 184 18.07 -18.85 15.56
N ASP A 185 18.66 -19.21 16.69
CA ASP A 185 18.50 -18.50 17.96
C ASP A 185 18.76 -16.98 17.81
N GLY A 186 17.83 -16.16 18.31
CA GLY A 186 17.90 -14.69 18.24
C GLY A 186 17.41 -14.07 16.92
N ASP A 187 17.08 -14.87 15.90
CA ASP A 187 16.56 -14.34 14.64
C ASP A 187 15.15 -13.74 14.83
N ARG A 188 14.93 -12.59 14.19
CA ARG A 188 13.63 -11.92 14.16
C ARG A 188 12.78 -12.44 13.01
N VAL A 189 11.55 -12.86 13.30
CA VAL A 189 10.62 -13.44 12.32
C VAL A 189 9.30 -12.68 12.36
N LEU A 190 8.82 -12.27 11.18
CA LEU A 190 7.47 -11.77 11.01
C LEU A 190 6.50 -12.94 10.79
N ILE A 191 5.68 -13.25 11.80
CA ILE A 191 4.58 -14.19 11.66
C ILE A 191 3.35 -13.40 11.21
N LYS A 192 2.90 -13.64 9.96
CA LYS A 192 1.76 -12.90 9.36
C LYS A 192 0.62 -13.80 8.86
N ASN A 193 0.82 -15.11 8.87
CA ASN A 193 -0.11 -16.09 8.32
C ASN A 193 -0.67 -17.07 9.37
N SER A 194 -0.73 -16.67 10.64
CA SER A 194 -1.39 -17.46 11.68
C SER A 194 -2.88 -17.64 11.40
N THR A 195 -3.42 -18.82 11.70
CA THR A 195 -4.86 -19.09 11.64
C THR A 195 -5.63 -18.24 12.67
N ASP A 196 -5.08 -18.06 13.87
CA ASP A 196 -5.58 -17.08 14.85
C ASP A 196 -4.76 -15.81 14.70
N ALA A 197 -5.39 -14.74 14.19
CA ALA A 197 -4.71 -13.50 13.84
C ALA A 197 -4.07 -12.79 15.04
N LYS A 198 -4.46 -13.11 16.28
CA LYS A 198 -3.77 -12.63 17.50
C LYS A 198 -2.32 -13.10 17.57
N GLY A 199 -2.03 -14.25 16.96
CA GLY A 199 -0.68 -14.83 16.89
C GLY A 199 0.21 -14.20 15.83
N ASN A 200 -0.30 -13.27 15.02
CA ASN A 200 0.54 -12.50 14.11
C ASN A 200 1.33 -11.42 14.86
N GLY A 201 2.44 -11.01 14.28
CA GLY A 201 3.32 -9.99 14.83
C GLY A 201 4.79 -10.31 14.58
N LEU A 202 5.65 -9.53 15.24
CA LEU A 202 7.10 -9.66 15.15
C LEU A 202 7.64 -10.40 16.38
N PHE A 203 8.46 -11.41 16.15
CA PHE A 203 8.96 -12.30 17.18
C PHE A 203 10.46 -12.55 17.05
N THR A 204 11.10 -12.94 18.15
CA THR A 204 12.47 -13.47 18.21
C THR A 204 12.41 -14.97 18.48
N TYR A 205 13.19 -15.77 17.73
CA TYR A 205 13.27 -17.21 17.98
C TYR A 205 14.15 -17.51 19.19
N ASP A 206 13.61 -18.23 20.18
CA ASP A 206 14.36 -18.83 21.28
C ASP A 206 14.43 -20.34 21.05
N SER A 207 15.59 -20.79 20.58
CA SER A 207 15.86 -22.21 20.31
C SER A 207 15.99 -23.02 21.60
N GLY A 208 16.43 -22.40 22.69
CA GLY A 208 16.59 -23.04 24.00
C GLY A 208 15.24 -23.40 24.63
N ALA A 209 14.24 -22.54 24.46
CA ALA A 209 12.87 -22.79 24.90
C ALA A 209 11.97 -23.42 23.82
N SER A 210 12.43 -23.48 22.56
CA SER A 210 11.63 -23.91 21.40
C SER A 210 10.35 -23.08 21.25
N THR A 211 10.51 -21.76 21.32
CA THR A 211 9.42 -20.77 21.29
C THR A 211 9.72 -19.61 20.35
N PHE A 212 8.67 -18.91 19.91
CA PHE A 212 8.82 -17.54 19.44
C PHE A 212 8.35 -16.59 20.53
N VAL A 213 9.26 -15.72 20.97
CA VAL A 213 9.03 -14.67 21.97
C VAL A 213 8.68 -13.39 21.23
N ARG A 214 7.70 -12.59 21.69
CA ARG A 214 7.45 -11.26 21.08
C ARG A 214 8.77 -10.47 21.06
N ALA A 215 9.05 -9.76 19.98
CA ALA A 215 10.25 -8.94 19.91
C ALA A 215 10.17 -7.79 20.93
N ASP A 216 11.29 -7.42 21.56
CA ASP A 216 11.37 -6.41 22.64
C ASP A 216 10.83 -5.02 22.25
N ASP A 217 10.70 -4.73 20.95
CA ASP A 217 10.15 -3.48 20.41
C ASP A 217 8.71 -3.64 19.87
N ALA A 218 8.11 -4.81 20.05
CA ALA A 218 6.77 -5.19 19.60
C ALA A 218 6.05 -6.09 20.63
N ASP A 219 6.28 -5.86 21.93
CA ASP A 219 5.68 -6.62 23.02
C ASP A 219 4.75 -5.78 23.91
N ASN A 220 4.55 -4.51 23.55
CA ASN A 220 3.77 -3.52 24.30
C ASN A 220 4.38 -3.18 25.67
N ALA A 221 5.71 -3.28 25.84
CA ALA A 221 6.40 -2.92 27.07
C ALA A 221 7.61 -2.00 26.80
N PRO A 222 7.66 -0.79 27.39
CA PRO A 222 6.89 -0.32 28.54
C PRO A 222 5.44 0.14 28.23
N GLY A 223 5.00 0.07 26.97
CA GLY A 223 3.60 0.34 26.60
C GLY A 223 3.43 0.73 25.13
N ASN A 224 2.34 0.28 24.51
CA ASN A 224 1.78 0.82 23.27
C ASN A 224 2.71 0.77 22.03
N GLU A 225 3.33 -0.37 21.80
CA GLU A 225 4.28 -0.58 20.70
C GLU A 225 3.67 -1.31 19.51
N VAL A 226 2.55 -1.99 19.67
CA VAL A 226 1.86 -2.65 18.55
C VAL A 226 0.61 -1.85 18.26
N SER A 227 0.53 -1.28 17.07
CA SER A 227 -0.58 -0.44 16.63
C SER A 227 -0.99 -0.75 15.19
N GLY A 228 -2.14 -0.26 14.75
CA GLY A 228 -2.60 -0.25 13.35
C GLY A 228 -1.73 0.56 12.37
N GLY A 229 -0.52 0.92 12.78
CA GLY A 229 0.53 1.49 11.95
C GLY A 229 1.90 0.85 12.19
N MET A 230 1.99 -0.23 12.98
CA MET A 230 3.24 -0.96 13.22
C MET A 230 3.82 -1.41 11.88
N PHE A 231 5.03 -0.97 11.56
CA PHE A 231 5.73 -1.25 10.32
C PHE A 231 6.99 -2.06 10.58
N VAL A 232 7.23 -3.08 9.76
CA VAL A 232 8.45 -3.89 9.79
C VAL A 232 8.92 -4.20 8.38
N PHE A 233 10.22 -4.15 8.15
CA PHE A 233 10.86 -4.57 6.90
C PHE A 233 11.38 -6.00 7.03
N VAL A 234 11.26 -6.79 5.96
CA VAL A 234 11.70 -8.19 5.88
C VAL A 234 12.91 -8.27 4.95
N GLU A 235 14.03 -8.79 5.44
CA GLU A 235 15.33 -8.72 4.74
C GLU A 235 15.64 -9.93 3.85
N GLU A 236 15.22 -11.13 4.24
CA GLU A 236 15.55 -12.38 3.55
C GLU A 236 14.28 -13.19 3.22
N GLY A 237 14.44 -14.15 2.30
CA GLY A 237 13.37 -15.02 1.81
C GLY A 237 13.37 -15.16 0.29
N ALA A 238 12.81 -16.26 -0.23
CA ALA A 238 12.63 -16.43 -1.67
C ALA A 238 11.55 -15.51 -2.26
N THR A 239 10.52 -15.17 -1.48
CA THR A 239 9.34 -14.40 -1.92
C THR A 239 9.01 -13.19 -1.04
N GLN A 240 9.46 -13.18 0.22
CA GLN A 240 9.19 -12.14 1.20
C GLN A 240 10.40 -11.21 1.45
N ALA A 241 11.55 -11.49 0.84
CA ALA A 241 12.71 -10.59 0.91
C ALA A 241 12.38 -9.20 0.34
N ASP A 242 13.01 -8.20 0.92
CA ASP A 242 12.90 -6.79 0.55
C ASP A 242 11.45 -6.25 0.57
N THR A 243 10.61 -6.75 1.48
CA THR A 243 9.22 -6.31 1.64
C THR A 243 8.97 -5.59 2.97
N GLY A 244 8.22 -4.49 2.93
CA GLY A 244 7.72 -3.79 4.11
C GLY A 244 6.27 -4.17 4.40
N TRP A 245 5.96 -4.40 5.67
CA TRP A 245 4.64 -4.83 6.15
C TRP A 245 4.15 -3.88 7.23
N VAL A 246 2.86 -3.52 7.15
CA VAL A 246 2.16 -2.73 8.16
C VAL A 246 1.06 -3.56 8.82
N ALA A 247 0.89 -3.44 10.13
CA ALA A 247 -0.31 -3.93 10.79
C ALA A 247 -1.48 -3.01 10.43
N SER A 248 -2.43 -3.49 9.62
CA SER A 248 -3.62 -2.73 9.20
C SER A 248 -4.82 -2.90 10.13
N SER A 249 -4.71 -3.79 11.11
CA SER A 249 -5.69 -4.02 12.17
C SER A 249 -4.96 -4.49 13.44
N PRO A 250 -5.45 -4.11 14.64
CA PRO A 250 -6.59 -3.23 14.90
C PRO A 250 -6.29 -1.75 14.61
N ASN A 251 -7.31 -0.90 14.56
CA ASN A 251 -7.11 0.55 14.52
C ASN A 251 -6.66 1.04 15.90
N GLY A 252 -5.60 1.87 15.94
CA GLY A 252 -5.03 2.33 17.21
C GLY A 252 -4.10 1.29 17.84
N ILE A 253 -3.93 1.33 19.16
CA ILE A 253 -3.06 0.39 19.89
C ILE A 253 -3.74 -0.97 20.00
N ALA A 254 -3.01 -2.04 19.68
CA ALA A 254 -3.47 -3.41 19.79
C ALA A 254 -3.31 -3.93 21.22
N LEU A 255 -4.34 -4.57 21.76
CA LEU A 255 -4.25 -5.37 22.97
C LEU A 255 -3.79 -6.79 22.60
N LEU A 256 -2.53 -7.11 22.90
CA LEU A 256 -1.95 -8.43 22.61
C LEU A 256 -2.76 -9.55 23.27
N GLY A 257 -2.89 -10.68 22.57
CA GLY A 257 -3.68 -11.83 23.03
C GLY A 257 -5.20 -11.66 22.94
N THR A 258 -5.68 -10.46 22.61
CA THR A 258 -7.10 -10.15 22.50
C THR A 258 -7.47 -9.71 21.08
N ASP A 259 -6.74 -8.73 20.55
CA ASP A 259 -7.04 -8.14 19.24
C ASP A 259 -6.40 -8.94 18.10
N ASP A 260 -7.13 -9.06 17.00
CA ASP A 260 -6.63 -9.67 15.77
C ASP A 260 -5.65 -8.73 15.07
N ILE A 261 -4.41 -9.19 14.87
CA ILE A 261 -3.35 -8.45 14.19
C ILE A 261 -3.33 -8.87 12.72
N ILE A 262 -3.65 -7.96 11.81
CA ILE A 262 -3.66 -8.23 10.37
C ILE A 262 -2.48 -7.49 9.74
N MET A 263 -1.50 -8.24 9.22
CA MET A 263 -0.37 -7.66 8.51
C MET A 263 -0.71 -7.54 7.02
N THR A 264 -0.50 -6.36 6.45
CA THR A 264 -0.67 -6.07 5.02
C THR A 264 0.65 -5.56 4.47
N GLN A 265 1.03 -6.01 3.27
CA GLN A 265 2.24 -5.49 2.63
C GLN A 265 2.05 -4.01 2.32
N PHE A 266 2.97 -3.19 2.81
CA PHE A 266 3.00 -1.74 2.60
C PHE A 266 3.94 -1.36 1.46
N SER A 267 5.06 -2.08 1.32
CA SER A 267 6.06 -1.85 0.28
C SER A 267 6.74 -3.14 -0.15
N ALA A 268 7.29 -3.14 -1.36
CA ALA A 268 8.22 -4.16 -1.84
C ALA A 268 9.24 -3.48 -2.74
N ALA A 269 10.53 -3.81 -2.60
CA ALA A 269 11.53 -3.34 -3.53
C ALA A 269 11.35 -4.08 -4.87
N GLY A 270 10.78 -3.42 -5.87
CA GLY A 270 10.78 -3.91 -7.25
C GLY A 270 9.86 -5.10 -7.58
N VAL A 271 9.02 -5.59 -6.65
CA VAL A 271 8.13 -6.73 -6.91
C VAL A 271 6.67 -6.27 -6.98
N ILE A 272 6.25 -5.75 -8.14
CA ILE A 272 4.86 -5.91 -8.58
C ILE A 272 4.87 -7.11 -9.52
N SER A 273 4.78 -8.34 -8.98
CA SER A 273 4.81 -9.53 -9.83
C SER A 273 3.64 -9.49 -10.82
N PRO A 274 3.88 -9.28 -12.12
CA PRO A 274 2.79 -9.19 -13.08
C PRO A 274 2.08 -10.54 -13.16
N GLY A 275 0.75 -10.52 -13.15
CA GLY A 275 -0.07 -11.70 -13.43
C GLY A 275 -0.08 -12.07 -14.91
N PHE A 276 -0.90 -13.04 -15.29
CA PHE A 276 -1.10 -13.35 -16.71
C PHE A 276 -1.63 -12.13 -17.47
N GLY A 277 -1.09 -11.88 -18.67
CA GLY A 277 -1.45 -10.72 -19.50
C GLY A 277 -0.74 -9.41 -19.11
N LEU A 278 0.20 -9.44 -18.16
CA LEU A 278 0.97 -8.27 -17.73
C LEU A 278 2.47 -8.58 -17.74
N SER A 279 3.33 -7.57 -17.85
CA SER A 279 4.78 -7.68 -17.65
C SER A 279 5.34 -6.47 -16.91
N GLN A 280 6.48 -6.64 -16.25
CA GLN A 280 7.20 -5.56 -15.60
C GLN A 280 8.63 -5.52 -16.15
N SER A 281 9.08 -4.34 -16.55
CA SER A 281 10.47 -4.08 -16.96
C SER A 281 11.00 -2.89 -16.17
N GLY A 282 11.90 -3.13 -15.22
CA GLY A 282 12.32 -2.10 -14.28
C GLY A 282 11.13 -1.57 -13.47
N THR A 283 10.81 -0.29 -13.63
CA THR A 283 9.66 0.38 -13.00
C THR A 283 8.42 0.45 -13.88
N ASP A 284 8.52 0.04 -15.15
CA ASP A 284 7.39 0.12 -16.09
C ASP A 284 6.53 -1.14 -15.98
N PHE A 285 5.22 -0.94 -15.82
CA PHE A 285 4.22 -1.99 -15.71
C PHE A 285 3.33 -1.99 -16.96
N ASN A 286 3.42 -3.07 -17.74
CA ASN A 286 2.91 -3.13 -19.11
C ASN A 286 1.81 -4.18 -19.23
N VAL A 287 0.90 -3.96 -20.17
CA VAL A 287 -0.03 -4.98 -20.65
C VAL A 287 0.68 -5.80 -21.73
N ASN A 288 0.63 -7.13 -21.62
CA ASN A 288 1.10 -8.00 -22.68
C ASN A 288 0.00 -8.09 -23.74
N VAL A 289 0.32 -7.60 -24.92
CA VAL A 289 -0.52 -7.70 -26.10
C VAL A 289 0.04 -8.78 -27.03
N ASP A 290 -0.82 -9.34 -27.89
CA ASP A 290 -0.43 -10.32 -28.91
C ASP A 290 -0.11 -9.66 -30.26
N ASP A 291 -0.32 -8.35 -30.38
CA ASP A 291 -0.27 -7.56 -31.62
C ASP A 291 -1.13 -8.16 -32.74
N ILE A 292 -2.13 -8.96 -32.37
CA ILE A 292 -3.09 -9.59 -33.28
C ILE A 292 -4.48 -9.10 -32.89
N THR A 293 -4.96 -9.46 -31.70
CA THR A 293 -6.28 -9.05 -31.21
C THR A 293 -6.24 -7.74 -30.43
N THR A 294 -5.11 -7.47 -29.79
CA THR A 294 -4.85 -6.26 -29.01
C THR A 294 -3.48 -5.72 -29.34
N THR A 295 -3.32 -4.40 -29.31
CA THR A 295 -2.01 -3.75 -29.38
C THR A 295 -2.00 -2.49 -28.51
N ILE A 296 -0.83 -1.89 -28.35
CA ILE A 296 -0.63 -0.61 -27.67
C ILE A 296 -0.28 0.43 -28.73
N ASP A 297 -1.10 1.47 -28.86
CA ASP A 297 -0.87 2.52 -29.87
C ASP A 297 0.25 3.50 -29.48
N GLY A 298 0.62 4.40 -30.38
CA GLY A 298 1.64 5.43 -30.13
C GLY A 298 1.29 6.47 -29.04
N SER A 299 0.07 6.44 -28.50
CA SER A 299 -0.39 7.26 -27.37
C SER A 299 -0.46 6.49 -26.05
N ASN A 300 -0.04 5.21 -26.04
CA ASN A 300 -0.12 4.26 -24.94
C ASN A 300 -1.54 3.80 -24.57
N ASP A 301 -2.49 3.82 -25.51
CA ASP A 301 -3.82 3.25 -25.29
C ASP A 301 -3.85 1.75 -25.66
N VAL A 302 -4.52 0.93 -24.84
CA VAL A 302 -4.82 -0.47 -25.20
C VAL A 302 -5.95 -0.46 -26.21
N VAL A 303 -5.64 -0.85 -27.44
CA VAL A 303 -6.63 -0.92 -28.53
C VAL A 303 -6.94 -2.38 -28.87
N VAL A 304 -8.20 -2.63 -29.22
CA VAL A 304 -8.62 -3.89 -29.82
C VAL A 304 -8.51 -3.70 -31.35
N GLY A 305 -7.58 -4.40 -31.98
CA GLY A 305 -7.21 -4.18 -33.39
C GLY A 305 -5.82 -3.63 -33.60
N HIS A 306 -5.04 -4.31 -34.44
CA HIS A 306 -3.69 -3.94 -34.79
C HIS A 306 -3.64 -2.56 -35.47
N ASP A 307 -2.78 -1.69 -34.95
CA ASP A 307 -2.31 -0.44 -35.56
C ASP A 307 -1.20 -0.74 -36.59
N ASP A 308 -1.54 -1.39 -37.70
CA ASP A 308 -0.71 -1.26 -38.91
C ASP A 308 -1.63 -0.84 -40.03
N SER A 309 -1.38 0.37 -40.51
CA SER A 309 -2.20 1.13 -41.45
C SER A 309 -2.44 0.48 -42.82
N THR A 310 -2.06 -0.79 -43.04
CA THR A 310 -2.10 -1.44 -44.35
C THR A 310 -2.67 -2.86 -44.42
N ASP A 311 -2.75 -3.65 -43.34
CA ASP A 311 -3.12 -5.09 -43.46
C ASP A 311 -4.59 -5.39 -43.12
N HIS A 312 -5.18 -4.68 -42.16
CA HIS A 312 -6.57 -4.95 -41.69
C HIS A 312 -7.45 -3.70 -41.61
N SER A 313 -7.12 -2.64 -42.37
CA SER A 313 -7.94 -1.43 -42.45
C SER A 313 -9.39 -1.77 -42.87
N ASN A 314 -10.38 -1.33 -42.08
CA ASN A 314 -11.82 -1.59 -42.25
C ASN A 314 -12.28 -3.04 -42.02
N GLN A 315 -11.51 -3.82 -41.27
CA GLN A 315 -11.90 -5.17 -40.83
C GLN A 315 -12.44 -5.14 -39.40
N VAL A 316 -13.29 -6.11 -39.06
CA VAL A 316 -13.83 -6.28 -37.70
C VAL A 316 -13.27 -7.59 -37.15
N LEU A 317 -12.97 -7.63 -35.84
CA LEU A 317 -12.61 -8.86 -35.17
C LEU A 317 -13.85 -9.75 -35.05
N ILE A 318 -13.91 -10.83 -35.83
CA ILE A 318 -15.02 -11.77 -35.80
C ILE A 318 -14.57 -13.00 -35.01
N GLY A 319 -15.38 -13.41 -34.02
CA GLY A 319 -15.20 -14.69 -33.36
C GLY A 319 -15.67 -15.82 -34.28
N GLN A 320 -14.75 -16.65 -34.75
CA GLN A 320 -15.09 -17.87 -35.48
C GLN A 320 -15.18 -19.05 -34.51
N ASP A 321 -16.28 -19.79 -34.57
CA ASP A 321 -16.41 -21.06 -33.86
C ASP A 321 -15.46 -22.08 -34.49
N ALA A 322 -14.32 -22.34 -33.85
CA ALA A 322 -13.50 -23.48 -34.22
C ALA A 322 -14.21 -24.77 -33.77
N THR A 323 -14.25 -25.79 -34.62
CA THR A 323 -14.72 -27.12 -34.25
C THR A 323 -13.75 -27.74 -33.23
N GLY A 324 -13.89 -27.41 -31.95
CA GLY A 324 -12.93 -27.79 -30.92
C GLY A 324 -12.90 -26.95 -29.63
N GLY A 325 -13.70 -25.89 -29.51
CA GLY A 325 -13.95 -25.25 -28.21
C GLY A 325 -12.98 -24.12 -27.82
N GLN A 326 -12.25 -23.54 -28.76
CA GLN A 326 -11.60 -22.24 -28.59
C GLN A 326 -11.96 -21.36 -29.78
N ALA A 327 -12.69 -20.27 -29.54
CA ALA A 327 -13.01 -19.32 -30.60
C ALA A 327 -11.70 -18.71 -31.13
N THR A 328 -11.42 -18.89 -32.42
CA THR A 328 -10.29 -18.21 -33.06
C THR A 328 -10.77 -16.86 -33.56
N ALA A 329 -10.12 -15.80 -33.11
CA ALA A 329 -10.42 -14.45 -33.58
C ALA A 329 -9.70 -14.23 -34.91
N LEU A 330 -10.44 -13.87 -35.96
CA LEU A 330 -9.90 -13.61 -37.29
C LEU A 330 -10.29 -12.19 -37.69
N TRP A 331 -9.34 -11.44 -38.24
CA TRP A 331 -9.61 -10.18 -38.90
C TRP A 331 -10.10 -10.47 -40.30
N ASP A 332 -11.37 -10.18 -40.54
CA ASP A 332 -11.95 -10.32 -41.87
C ASP A 332 -12.67 -9.03 -42.25
N PHE A 333 -12.76 -8.80 -43.55
CA PHE A 333 -13.73 -7.86 -44.05
C PHE A 333 -15.10 -8.39 -43.65
N LEU A 334 -15.93 -7.50 -43.09
CA LEU A 334 -17.27 -7.88 -42.66
C LEU A 334 -18.06 -8.41 -43.87
N GLU A 335 -18.11 -9.73 -44.05
CA GLU A 335 -18.85 -10.39 -45.14
C GLU A 335 -20.38 -10.19 -44.98
N ASP A 336 -20.83 -9.90 -43.76
CA ASP A 336 -22.23 -9.66 -43.39
C ASP A 336 -22.40 -8.28 -42.72
N LEU A 337 -22.88 -7.31 -43.49
CA LEU A 337 -23.11 -5.94 -43.06
C LEU A 337 -24.28 -5.88 -42.06
N ARG A 338 -24.04 -5.97 -40.75
CA ARG A 338 -25.11 -5.91 -39.74
C ARG A 338 -25.25 -4.57 -39.00
N ALA A 339 -26.51 -4.12 -39.05
CA ALA A 339 -27.21 -3.06 -38.32
C ALA A 339 -26.86 -1.61 -38.64
N SER A 340 -27.80 -0.93 -39.32
CA SER A 340 -27.83 0.53 -39.33
C SER A 340 -28.20 1.07 -37.93
N THR A 341 -27.69 2.25 -37.63
CA THR A 341 -28.07 3.08 -36.47
C THR A 341 -29.51 3.63 -36.57
N THR A 342 -30.30 3.17 -37.56
CA THR A 342 -31.65 3.65 -37.86
C THR A 342 -32.68 2.54 -38.10
N GLY A 343 -32.34 1.25 -38.00
CA GLY A 343 -33.32 0.15 -38.01
C GLY A 343 -33.82 -0.36 -39.37
N GLU A 344 -32.98 -0.50 -40.40
CA GLU A 344 -33.33 -1.32 -41.59
C GLU A 344 -32.13 -1.99 -42.31
N LEU A 345 -32.45 -2.92 -43.23
CA LEU A 345 -31.93 -4.30 -43.27
C LEU A 345 -30.65 -4.61 -44.09
N ILE A 346 -30.04 -5.66 -43.53
CA ILE A 346 -28.86 -6.51 -43.69
C ILE A 346 -28.87 -7.41 -44.94
N ILE A 347 -27.70 -7.63 -45.54
CA ILE A 347 -27.43 -8.67 -46.54
C ILE A 347 -26.90 -9.92 -45.79
N ASP A 348 -27.77 -10.88 -45.51
CA ASP A 348 -27.41 -12.16 -44.85
C ASP A 348 -26.73 -13.10 -45.87
N GLY A 349 -25.41 -13.00 -45.99
CA GLY A 349 -24.60 -13.89 -46.82
C GLY A 349 -24.49 -15.26 -46.15
N VAL A 350 -25.12 -16.29 -46.74
CA VAL A 350 -24.86 -17.67 -46.31
C VAL A 350 -23.52 -18.10 -46.91
N GLY A 351 -22.47 -18.11 -46.10
CA GLY A 351 -21.17 -18.66 -46.48
C GLY A 351 -21.29 -20.13 -46.89
N ILE A 352 -21.08 -20.42 -48.16
CA ILE A 352 -20.85 -21.77 -48.67
C ILE A 352 -19.38 -21.89 -49.08
N GLY A 353 -18.72 -23.00 -48.72
CA GLY A 353 -17.30 -23.19 -49.04
C GLY A 353 -17.07 -23.10 -50.56
N SER A 354 -16.16 -22.22 -50.98
CA SER A 354 -15.86 -21.86 -52.39
C SER A 354 -17.00 -21.18 -53.16
N ALA A 355 -17.61 -20.14 -52.60
CA ALA A 355 -18.48 -19.24 -53.39
C ALA A 355 -17.67 -18.52 -54.49
N VAL A 356 -17.90 -18.88 -55.75
CA VAL A 356 -17.25 -18.25 -56.93
C VAL A 356 -18.17 -17.32 -57.72
N ASN A 357 -19.45 -17.26 -57.36
CA ASN A 357 -20.49 -16.43 -57.98
C ASN A 357 -21.20 -15.58 -56.91
N HIS A 358 -21.46 -14.30 -57.21
CA HIS A 358 -22.07 -13.32 -56.32
C HIS A 358 -22.92 -12.32 -57.12
N PHE A 359 -23.84 -11.61 -56.46
CA PHE A 359 -24.51 -10.47 -57.11
C PHE A 359 -23.70 -9.19 -56.86
N LYS A 360 -23.61 -8.33 -57.87
CA LYS A 360 -22.94 -7.03 -57.80
C LYS A 360 -23.93 -5.93 -58.12
N VAL A 361 -23.93 -4.88 -57.32
CA VAL A 361 -24.69 -3.64 -57.57
C VAL A 361 -23.72 -2.55 -57.97
N THR A 362 -23.84 -2.02 -59.18
CA THR A 362 -22.98 -0.96 -59.73
C THR A 362 -23.70 0.37 -59.74
N ASN A 363 -23.18 1.34 -58.96
CA ASN A 363 -23.69 2.72 -58.94
C ASN A 363 -23.59 3.37 -60.34
N SER A 364 -24.54 4.25 -60.66
CA SER A 364 -24.62 4.92 -61.95
C SER A 364 -24.47 6.44 -61.83
N ILE A 365 -23.95 7.07 -62.90
CA ILE A 365 -23.96 8.54 -63.04
C ILE A 365 -25.38 9.02 -63.40
N THR A 366 -25.62 10.32 -63.21
CA THR A 366 -26.92 10.95 -63.50
C THR A 366 -27.43 10.61 -64.91
N GLY A 367 -28.66 10.13 -64.99
CA GLY A 367 -29.33 9.76 -66.24
C GLY A 367 -29.24 8.28 -66.62
N ASN A 368 -28.47 7.47 -65.88
CA ASN A 368 -28.35 6.03 -66.11
C ASN A 368 -28.94 5.20 -64.96
N PRO A 369 -29.51 4.01 -65.22
CA PRO A 369 -29.99 3.12 -64.17
C PRO A 369 -28.84 2.49 -63.38
N VAL A 370 -29.08 2.22 -62.10
CA VAL A 370 -28.21 1.36 -61.28
C VAL A 370 -28.31 -0.07 -61.81
N LEU A 371 -27.18 -0.73 -62.02
CA LEU A 371 -27.14 -2.10 -62.53
C LEU A 371 -27.02 -3.09 -61.38
N VAL A 372 -27.84 -4.13 -61.39
CA VAL A 372 -27.70 -5.32 -60.53
C VAL A 372 -27.45 -6.52 -61.43
N GLU A 373 -26.34 -7.22 -61.23
CA GLU A 373 -25.88 -8.29 -62.10
C GLU A 373 -25.33 -9.48 -61.29
N SER A 374 -25.46 -10.70 -61.83
CA SER A 374 -24.74 -11.87 -61.32
C SER A 374 -23.33 -11.89 -61.92
N VAL A 375 -22.31 -11.95 -61.07
CA VAL A 375 -20.89 -11.93 -61.43
C VAL A 375 -20.21 -13.16 -60.84
N GLY A 376 -19.28 -13.78 -61.54
CA GLY A 376 -18.56 -14.93 -61.01
C GLY A 376 -17.68 -15.63 -62.02
N ALA A 377 -17.06 -16.73 -61.59
CA ALA A 377 -16.13 -17.51 -62.42
C ALA A 377 -16.86 -18.36 -63.48
N ASP A 378 -18.14 -18.69 -63.25
CA ASP A 378 -18.92 -19.49 -64.18
C ASP A 378 -19.43 -18.67 -65.37
N THR A 379 -19.49 -19.29 -66.55
CA THR A 379 -19.88 -18.61 -67.80
C THR A 379 -21.38 -18.29 -67.91
N ASN A 380 -22.23 -18.98 -67.15
CA ASN A 380 -23.68 -18.77 -67.14
C ASN A 380 -24.20 -18.77 -65.71
N ILE A 381 -24.65 -17.61 -65.23
CA ILE A 381 -25.11 -17.44 -63.86
C ILE A 381 -26.44 -16.69 -63.91
N ASN A 382 -27.49 -17.30 -63.36
CA ASN A 382 -28.79 -16.64 -63.23
C ASN A 382 -28.79 -15.68 -62.04
N LEU A 383 -29.56 -14.59 -62.11
CA LEU A 383 -29.92 -13.80 -60.93
C LEU A 383 -31.31 -14.25 -60.46
N GLU A 384 -31.35 -15.10 -59.45
CA GLU A 384 -32.61 -15.60 -58.89
C GLU A 384 -33.03 -14.73 -57.71
N LEU A 385 -34.21 -14.10 -57.82
CA LEU A 385 -34.83 -13.29 -56.77
C LEU A 385 -36.09 -13.99 -56.28
N THR A 386 -36.01 -14.56 -55.08
CA THR A 386 -37.11 -15.32 -54.49
C THR A 386 -37.69 -14.59 -53.29
N SER A 387 -38.94 -14.17 -53.39
CA SER A 387 -39.68 -13.59 -52.25
C SER A 387 -40.10 -14.68 -51.27
N LYS A 388 -40.14 -14.36 -49.97
CA LYS A 388 -40.63 -15.28 -48.94
C LYS A 388 -42.16 -15.42 -48.99
N GLY A 389 -42.67 -16.65 -49.02
CA GLY A 389 -44.11 -16.95 -48.97
C GLY A 389 -44.87 -16.51 -50.23
N THR A 390 -46.02 -15.85 -50.06
CA THR A 390 -46.83 -15.27 -51.16
C THR A 390 -46.38 -13.86 -51.55
N GLY A 391 -45.23 -13.41 -51.04
CA GLY A 391 -44.61 -12.15 -51.44
C GLY A 391 -44.40 -12.08 -52.95
N ARG A 392 -44.29 -10.86 -53.48
CA ARG A 392 -44.01 -10.61 -54.89
C ARG A 392 -42.81 -9.70 -55.00
N LEU A 393 -41.98 -9.90 -56.02
CA LEU A 393 -40.99 -8.92 -56.43
C LEU A 393 -41.71 -7.67 -56.97
N LYS A 394 -41.50 -6.52 -56.32
CA LYS A 394 -42.08 -5.23 -56.72
C LYS A 394 -40.96 -4.36 -57.29
N LEU A 395 -41.06 -4.04 -58.57
CA LEU A 395 -40.14 -3.15 -59.26
C LEU A 395 -40.85 -1.79 -59.43
N ASP A 396 -40.34 -0.76 -58.75
CA ASP A 396 -40.76 0.64 -58.79
C ASP A 396 -42.28 0.92 -58.74
N GLY A 397 -42.88 0.76 -57.55
CA GLY A 397 -44.19 1.36 -57.22
C GLY A 397 -45.41 0.83 -57.97
N THR A 398 -45.21 0.22 -59.13
CA THR A 398 -46.17 -0.14 -60.15
C THR A 398 -46.37 -1.65 -60.03
N LEU A 399 -47.60 -2.07 -59.77
CA LEU A 399 -47.97 -3.48 -59.83
C LEU A 399 -47.88 -3.87 -61.30
N TRP A 400 -46.85 -4.60 -61.68
CA TRP A 400 -46.79 -5.17 -63.01
C TRP A 400 -47.50 -6.55 -63.03
N PRO A 401 -48.32 -6.84 -64.06
CA PRO A 401 -48.84 -5.88 -65.04
C PRO A 401 -49.92 -4.95 -64.43
N ASP A 402 -49.89 -3.68 -64.85
CA ASP A 402 -50.91 -2.67 -64.56
C ASP A 402 -52.23 -3.05 -65.25
N ALA A 403 -53.36 -2.51 -64.76
CA ALA A 403 -54.75 -2.98 -64.88
C ALA A 403 -55.37 -3.07 -66.30
N GLY A 404 -54.57 -3.27 -67.35
CA GLY A 404 -55.00 -3.57 -68.71
C GLY A 404 -54.21 -4.69 -69.40
N VAL A 405 -53.30 -5.40 -68.72
CA VAL A 405 -52.53 -6.49 -69.33
C VAL A 405 -52.76 -7.81 -68.59
N ALA A 406 -53.07 -8.88 -69.34
CA ALA A 406 -53.35 -10.19 -68.80
C ALA A 406 -52.19 -10.69 -67.92
N ALA A 407 -52.53 -11.47 -66.88
CA ALA A 407 -51.73 -11.80 -65.69
C ALA A 407 -50.39 -12.55 -65.88
N ARG A 408 -49.71 -12.44 -67.03
CA ARG A 408 -48.45 -13.15 -67.32
C ARG A 408 -47.46 -12.36 -68.16
N SER A 409 -47.48 -11.03 -68.11
CA SER A 409 -46.39 -10.24 -68.67
C SER A 409 -45.11 -10.54 -67.86
N ILE A 410 -44.04 -10.97 -68.52
CA ILE A 410 -42.68 -11.12 -67.97
C ILE A 410 -41.79 -10.18 -68.78
N LEU A 411 -40.95 -9.38 -68.10
CA LEU A 411 -39.92 -8.54 -68.74
C LEU A 411 -38.92 -9.45 -69.44
N ALA A 412 -38.72 -9.30 -70.74
CA ALA A 412 -37.48 -9.66 -71.41
C ALA A 412 -37.18 -8.66 -72.52
N THR A 413 -35.94 -8.16 -72.57
CA THR A 413 -35.46 -7.38 -73.72
C THR A 413 -34.67 -8.26 -74.67
N GLN A 414 -34.83 -7.89 -75.93
CA GLN A 414 -34.42 -8.55 -77.15
C GLN A 414 -32.91 -8.48 -77.37
N ASN A 415 -32.29 -9.61 -77.71
CA ASN A 415 -31.32 -9.64 -78.80
C ASN A 415 -31.26 -11.04 -79.42
N GLY A 416 -32.05 -11.27 -80.47
CA GLY A 416 -31.76 -12.33 -81.43
C GLY A 416 -32.68 -13.56 -81.53
N ALA A 417 -33.97 -13.47 -81.18
CA ALA A 417 -35.08 -14.37 -81.58
C ALA A 417 -35.04 -15.87 -81.19
N PRO A 418 -36.16 -16.62 -81.29
CA PRO A 418 -37.57 -16.27 -81.14
C PRO A 418 -38.23 -16.98 -79.92
N ASP A 419 -39.30 -16.38 -79.43
CA ASP A 419 -40.26 -17.02 -78.53
C ASP A 419 -40.78 -18.34 -79.09
N ASP A 420 -40.70 -19.39 -78.27
CA ASP A 420 -41.65 -20.49 -78.28
C ASP A 420 -42.10 -20.70 -76.82
N LEU A 421 -43.12 -19.95 -76.40
CA LEU A 421 -43.84 -20.23 -75.15
C LEU A 421 -45.26 -20.66 -75.49
N VAL A 422 -45.47 -21.98 -75.46
CA VAL A 422 -46.71 -22.68 -75.77
C VAL A 422 -47.88 -22.11 -74.95
N ALA A 423 -48.86 -21.56 -75.65
CA ALA A 423 -50.16 -21.23 -75.08
C ALA A 423 -50.96 -22.53 -74.87
N ILE A 424 -51.44 -22.74 -73.64
CA ILE A 424 -52.46 -23.74 -73.31
C ILE A 424 -53.77 -23.28 -73.95
N THR A 425 -54.30 -24.06 -74.89
CA THR A 425 -55.64 -23.85 -75.47
C THR A 425 -56.74 -24.04 -74.41
N SER A 426 -57.78 -23.20 -74.45
CA SER A 426 -59.03 -23.39 -73.70
C SER A 426 -59.79 -24.65 -74.21
N PRO A 427 -60.70 -25.24 -73.41
CA PRO A 427 -61.38 -26.48 -73.75
C PRO A 427 -62.49 -26.38 -74.81
N ASP A 428 -62.78 -25.18 -75.33
CA ASP A 428 -64.02 -24.95 -76.11
C ASP A 428 -63.89 -25.17 -77.63
N GLY A 429 -62.71 -25.54 -78.13
CA GLY A 429 -62.54 -25.99 -79.52
C GLY A 429 -62.87 -24.94 -80.59
N SER A 430 -62.96 -23.66 -80.23
CA SER A 430 -63.26 -22.59 -81.19
C SER A 430 -62.00 -22.05 -81.91
N GLY A 431 -61.44 -22.90 -82.77
CA GLY A 431 -61.19 -22.59 -84.18
C GLY A 431 -60.23 -21.48 -84.66
N ASP A 432 -59.62 -20.63 -83.85
CA ASP A 432 -58.72 -19.58 -84.38
C ASP A 432 -57.23 -19.94 -84.27
N GLN A 433 -56.69 -20.47 -85.37
CA GLN A 433 -55.26 -20.73 -85.58
C GLN A 433 -54.61 -19.66 -86.48
N ILE A 434 -53.72 -18.86 -85.87
CA ILE A 434 -52.28 -18.74 -86.13
C ILE A 434 -51.74 -18.22 -87.50
N LEU A 435 -50.80 -17.27 -87.33
CA LEU A 435 -49.63 -16.82 -88.15
C LEU A 435 -49.82 -16.40 -89.61
N LEU A 436 -49.31 -15.20 -89.90
CA LEU A 436 -48.48 -14.99 -91.10
C LEU A 436 -47.27 -14.10 -90.74
N TYR A 437 -46.08 -14.70 -90.81
CA TYR A 437 -44.81 -13.98 -91.00
C TYR A 437 -44.61 -13.74 -92.50
N ASN A 438 -44.03 -12.60 -92.86
CA ASN A 438 -43.17 -12.49 -94.04
C ASN A 438 -41.74 -12.23 -93.55
#